data_AF-A0A8H5BUW3-F1
#
_entry.id   AF-A0A8H5BUW3-F1
#
_cell.length_a   1.000
_cell.length_b   1.000
_cell.length_c   1.000
_cell.angle_alpha   90.00
_cell.angle_beta   90.00
_cell.angle_gamma   90.00
#
_symmetry.space_group_name_H-M   'P 1'
#
loop_
_entity.id
_entity.type
_entity.pdbx_description
1 polymer ?
#
loop_
_entity_poly.entity_id
_entity_poly.type
_entity_poly.pdbx_seq_one_letter_code
_entity_poly.pdbx_strand_id
1 'polypeptide(L)'
;MTDLPGIDEMRQLDDDGLDIWTTLLEAEKIALHATHAEAKYLDPLIAIRIVGFLILNLWTHANDWNLGIASYISVKDKVESCRHTHDWYNSLVDLGLRYRNHLLRVFRSNEERRSTPSPNESCHESKLSFEATQQQIVVETKNSKCSTRKQALLRDGFKCAITGFYDLRACRDFRAEIVSKAPGYSDTKAAHLFSEASVLSLLEIFGLQDPGQSLHTHSVNGLQNVITLESRLQMRFDNFELWLEPVGGQEHTYNVCKTEIDNVSILGMPIPPRVTLRVDPSAAVNAKKEGLALALPDPLLMAVRAVCVRVCNLSGATEHMEKIMDDLEDSTVISDDQGAALLGSRLSMYMT
;
A
#
# COMPACT_ATOMS: atom_id res chain seq x y z
N MET A 1 -14.61 -5.48 -10.19
CA MET A 1 -13.79 -6.63 -10.64
C MET A 1 -13.69 -6.70 -12.15
N THR A 2 -12.47 -6.88 -12.67
CA THR A 2 -12.15 -6.89 -14.11
C THR A 2 -11.77 -8.30 -14.56
N ASP A 3 -12.20 -8.71 -15.76
CA ASP A 3 -11.79 -9.98 -16.37
C ASP A 3 -10.30 -9.92 -16.78
N LEU A 4 -9.62 -11.07 -16.81
CA LEU A 4 -8.26 -11.08 -17.38
C LEU A 4 -8.33 -10.75 -18.88
N PRO A 5 -7.45 -9.84 -19.36
CA PRO A 5 -7.36 -9.53 -20.78
C PRO A 5 -7.19 -10.76 -21.67
N GLY A 6 -7.82 -10.73 -22.85
CA GLY A 6 -7.68 -11.81 -23.83
C GLY A 6 -6.24 -11.97 -24.31
N ILE A 7 -5.87 -13.16 -24.80
CA ILE A 7 -4.50 -13.43 -25.26
C ILE A 7 -4.05 -12.45 -26.36
N ASP A 8 -4.98 -11.99 -27.22
CA ASP A 8 -4.73 -11.03 -28.29
C ASP A 8 -4.31 -9.64 -27.79
N GLU A 9 -4.62 -9.32 -26.52
CA GLU A 9 -4.28 -8.06 -25.86
C GLU A 9 -2.94 -8.15 -25.13
N MET A 10 -2.36 -9.34 -24.95
CA MET A 10 -1.14 -9.59 -24.17
C MET A 10 0.14 -9.67 -25.01
N ARG A 11 0.14 -9.05 -26.19
CA ARG A 11 1.27 -9.10 -27.16
C ARG A 11 2.59 -8.54 -26.62
N GLN A 12 2.54 -7.84 -25.50
CA GLN A 12 3.71 -7.31 -24.81
C GLN A 12 4.49 -8.37 -24.02
N LEU A 13 3.89 -9.50 -23.65
CA LEU A 13 4.56 -10.57 -22.89
C LEU A 13 5.56 -11.32 -23.78
N ASP A 14 6.56 -11.95 -23.15
CA ASP A 14 7.44 -12.92 -23.82
C ASP A 14 6.71 -14.24 -24.11
N ASP A 15 7.34 -15.13 -24.87
CA ASP A 15 6.74 -16.41 -25.28
C ASP A 15 6.34 -17.27 -24.07
N ASP A 16 7.21 -17.36 -23.05
CA ASP A 16 6.91 -18.04 -21.79
C ASP A 16 5.73 -17.39 -21.06
N GLY A 17 5.69 -16.05 -21.04
CA GLY A 17 4.63 -15.28 -20.43
C GLY A 17 3.28 -15.49 -21.10
N LEU A 18 3.26 -15.61 -22.44
CA LEU A 18 2.05 -15.92 -23.21
C LEU A 18 1.53 -17.34 -22.94
N ASP A 19 2.43 -18.33 -22.81
CA ASP A 19 2.07 -19.70 -22.46
C ASP A 19 1.44 -19.78 -21.05
N ILE A 20 2.06 -19.09 -20.09
CA ILE A 20 1.51 -18.95 -18.73
C ILE A 20 0.18 -18.20 -18.75
N TRP A 21 0.07 -17.12 -19.53
CA TRP A 21 -1.18 -16.37 -19.65
C TRP A 21 -2.33 -17.22 -20.18
N THR A 22 -2.05 -18.09 -21.15
CA THR A 22 -3.04 -19.03 -21.69
C THR A 22 -3.57 -19.97 -20.58
N THR A 23 -2.68 -20.46 -19.72
CA THR A 23 -3.06 -21.28 -18.55
C THR A 23 -3.94 -20.48 -17.57
N LEU A 24 -3.60 -19.22 -17.32
CA LEU A 24 -4.39 -18.34 -16.44
C LEU A 24 -5.80 -18.08 -16.98
N LEU A 25 -5.93 -17.89 -18.30
CA LEU A 25 -7.24 -17.74 -18.96
C LEU A 25 -8.07 -19.01 -18.90
N GLU A 26 -7.44 -20.19 -19.00
CA GLU A 26 -8.13 -21.46 -18.80
C GLU A 26 -8.61 -21.62 -17.36
N ALA A 27 -7.75 -21.32 -16.39
CA ALA A 27 -8.10 -21.36 -14.97
C ALA A 27 -9.23 -20.38 -14.63
N GLU A 28 -9.22 -19.17 -15.20
CA GLU A 28 -10.29 -18.19 -14.98
C GLU A 28 -11.63 -18.70 -15.51
N LYS A 29 -11.65 -19.34 -16.70
CA LYS A 29 -12.85 -19.97 -17.24
C LYS A 29 -13.35 -21.07 -16.31
N ILE A 30 -12.48 -21.94 -15.81
CA ILE A 30 -12.87 -23.01 -14.86
C ILE A 30 -13.49 -22.39 -13.60
N ALA A 31 -12.85 -21.36 -13.03
CA ALA A 31 -13.33 -20.67 -11.85
C ALA A 31 -14.70 -20.02 -12.07
N LEU A 32 -14.91 -19.36 -13.21
CA LEU A 32 -16.21 -18.77 -13.58
C LEU A 32 -17.32 -19.83 -13.61
N HIS A 33 -17.09 -20.98 -14.27
CA HIS A 33 -18.08 -22.06 -14.30
C HIS A 33 -18.41 -22.59 -12.89
N ALA A 34 -17.39 -22.73 -12.01
CA ALA A 34 -17.59 -23.18 -10.64
C ALA A 34 -18.35 -22.16 -9.77
N THR A 35 -18.14 -20.86 -9.97
CA THR A 35 -18.81 -19.80 -9.19
C THR A 35 -20.32 -19.74 -9.41
N HIS A 36 -20.83 -20.23 -10.54
CA HIS A 36 -22.26 -20.29 -10.82
C HIS A 36 -22.98 -21.46 -10.11
N ALA A 37 -22.23 -22.32 -9.41
CA ALA A 37 -22.72 -23.59 -8.86
C ALA A 37 -22.61 -23.67 -7.32
N GLU A 38 -23.09 -22.66 -6.57
CA GLU A 38 -23.37 -22.70 -5.10
C GLU A 38 -22.34 -22.04 -4.14
N ALA A 39 -21.23 -21.45 -4.60
CA ALA A 39 -20.29 -20.78 -3.69
C ALA A 39 -20.76 -19.38 -3.24
N LYS A 40 -20.84 -19.13 -1.92
CA LYS A 40 -21.19 -17.80 -1.35
C LYS A 40 -20.15 -16.72 -1.71
N TYR A 41 -18.88 -17.12 -1.81
CA TYR A 41 -17.73 -16.26 -2.07
C TYR A 41 -16.98 -16.71 -3.32
N LEU A 42 -16.33 -15.77 -4.01
CA LEU A 42 -15.69 -15.98 -5.32
C LEU A 42 -14.20 -16.31 -5.16
N ASP A 43 -13.83 -17.03 -4.10
CA ASP A 43 -12.43 -17.27 -3.69
C ASP A 43 -11.54 -17.78 -4.84
N PRO A 44 -11.91 -18.83 -5.61
CA PRO A 44 -11.09 -19.30 -6.72
C PRO A 44 -10.92 -18.28 -7.83
N LEU A 45 -11.99 -17.56 -8.19
CA LEU A 45 -11.95 -16.55 -9.25
C LEU A 45 -11.05 -15.38 -8.86
N ILE A 46 -11.18 -14.90 -7.63
CA ILE A 46 -10.34 -13.84 -7.05
C ILE A 46 -8.87 -14.29 -7.08
N ALA A 47 -8.59 -15.53 -6.63
CA ALA A 47 -7.24 -16.06 -6.56
C ALA A 47 -6.57 -16.09 -7.94
N ILE A 48 -7.24 -16.62 -8.97
CA ILE A 48 -6.70 -16.67 -10.33
C ILE A 48 -6.46 -15.24 -10.87
N ARG A 49 -7.41 -14.33 -10.67
CA ARG A 49 -7.28 -12.94 -11.12
C ARG A 49 -6.13 -12.21 -10.44
N ILE A 50 -5.89 -12.46 -9.16
CA ILE A 50 -4.73 -11.90 -8.45
C ILE A 50 -3.42 -12.32 -9.12
N VAL A 51 -3.27 -13.62 -9.43
CA VAL A 51 -2.07 -14.12 -10.09
C VAL A 51 -1.90 -13.49 -11.48
N GLY A 52 -2.97 -13.43 -12.28
CA GLY A 52 -2.92 -12.81 -13.60
C GLY A 52 -2.59 -11.33 -13.57
N PHE A 53 -3.27 -10.54 -12.75
CA PHE A 53 -2.95 -9.12 -12.65
C PHE A 53 -1.57 -8.86 -12.03
N LEU A 54 -1.04 -9.75 -11.17
CA LEU A 54 0.35 -9.66 -10.71
C LEU A 54 1.34 -9.82 -11.86
N ILE A 55 1.22 -10.91 -12.64
CA ILE A 55 2.06 -11.17 -13.81
C ILE A 55 2.04 -9.97 -14.77
N LEU A 56 0.84 -9.47 -15.09
CA LEU A 56 0.67 -8.35 -16.00
C LEU A 56 1.28 -7.05 -15.45
N ASN A 57 1.03 -6.70 -14.18
CA ASN A 57 1.55 -5.46 -13.60
C ASN A 57 3.07 -5.49 -13.43
N LEU A 58 3.64 -6.63 -12.99
CA LEU A 58 5.08 -6.76 -12.82
C LEU A 58 5.82 -6.71 -14.16
N TRP A 59 5.24 -7.29 -15.22
CA TRP A 59 5.79 -7.14 -16.57
C TRP A 59 5.71 -5.69 -17.05
N THR A 60 4.51 -5.10 -16.99
CA THR A 60 4.25 -3.74 -17.50
C THR A 60 5.18 -2.71 -16.87
N HIS A 61 5.48 -2.88 -15.58
CA HIS A 61 6.28 -1.93 -14.80
C HIS A 61 7.71 -2.41 -14.51
N ALA A 62 8.18 -3.45 -15.22
CA ALA A 62 9.50 -4.03 -15.01
C ALA A 62 10.64 -3.01 -15.16
N ASN A 63 10.49 -2.05 -16.07
CA ASN A 63 11.53 -1.07 -16.40
C ASN A 63 11.34 0.30 -15.72
N ASP A 64 10.12 0.65 -15.31
CA ASP A 64 9.78 2.03 -14.94
C ASP A 64 9.64 2.26 -13.43
N TRP A 65 9.39 1.21 -12.64
CA TRP A 65 9.05 1.33 -11.21
C TRP A 65 10.14 0.83 -10.24
N ASN A 66 11.38 0.67 -10.72
CA ASN A 66 12.50 0.11 -9.93
C ASN A 66 12.26 -1.31 -9.37
N LEU A 67 11.21 -2.01 -9.81
CA LEU A 67 10.93 -3.40 -9.44
C LEU A 67 11.87 -4.37 -10.16
N GLY A 68 12.24 -4.04 -11.41
CA GLY A 68 13.05 -4.89 -12.26
C GLY A 68 12.28 -6.11 -12.78
N ILE A 69 12.83 -6.72 -13.83
CA ILE A 69 12.24 -7.92 -14.44
C ILE A 69 12.28 -9.15 -13.50
N ALA A 70 13.17 -9.13 -12.48
CA ALA A 70 13.31 -10.22 -11.53
C ALA A 70 12.02 -10.53 -10.77
N SER A 71 11.21 -9.51 -10.44
CA SER A 71 9.92 -9.73 -9.76
C SER A 71 8.90 -10.44 -10.64
N TYR A 72 8.85 -10.09 -11.92
CA TYR A 72 8.03 -10.81 -12.89
C TYR A 72 8.47 -12.28 -13.00
N ILE A 73 9.78 -12.54 -13.14
CA ILE A 73 10.32 -13.90 -13.23
C ILE A 73 9.99 -14.70 -11.97
N SER A 74 10.17 -14.12 -10.78
CA SER A 74 9.88 -14.80 -9.52
C SER A 74 8.43 -15.29 -9.40
N VAL A 75 7.47 -14.46 -9.84
CA VAL A 75 6.05 -14.84 -9.84
C VAL A 75 5.76 -15.83 -10.96
N LYS A 76 6.33 -15.62 -12.15
CA LYS A 76 6.22 -16.51 -13.32
C LYS A 76 6.63 -17.95 -12.96
N ASP A 77 7.80 -18.11 -12.34
CA ASP A 77 8.34 -19.43 -11.98
C ASP A 77 7.47 -20.16 -10.94
N LYS A 78 6.79 -19.43 -10.05
CA LYS A 78 5.84 -20.02 -9.09
C LYS A 78 4.57 -20.51 -9.79
N VAL A 79 4.08 -19.80 -10.81
CA VAL A 79 2.97 -20.28 -11.64
C VAL A 79 3.38 -21.52 -12.44
N GLU A 80 4.58 -21.51 -13.01
CA GLU A 80 5.14 -22.65 -13.73
C GLU A 80 5.29 -23.88 -12.82
N SER A 81 5.69 -23.66 -11.56
CA SER A 81 5.74 -24.73 -10.56
C SER A 81 4.37 -25.33 -10.28
N CYS A 82 3.30 -24.52 -10.26
CA CYS A 82 1.93 -25.02 -10.12
C CYS A 82 1.48 -25.86 -11.32
N ARG A 83 1.88 -25.50 -12.54
CA ARG A 83 1.53 -26.25 -13.77
C ARG A 83 2.06 -27.69 -13.79
N HIS A 84 3.18 -27.91 -13.11
CA HIS A 84 3.82 -29.23 -13.03
C HIS A 84 3.20 -30.15 -11.96
N THR A 85 2.24 -29.68 -11.17
CA THR A 85 1.56 -30.55 -10.18
C THR A 85 0.43 -31.34 -10.83
N HIS A 86 0.05 -32.47 -10.23
CA HIS A 86 -1.08 -33.28 -10.71
C HIS A 86 -2.42 -32.53 -10.65
N ASP A 87 -2.55 -31.63 -9.68
CA ASP A 87 -3.72 -30.79 -9.45
C ASP A 87 -3.34 -29.31 -9.63
N TRP A 88 -2.95 -28.99 -10.86
CA TRP A 88 -2.38 -27.69 -11.21
C TRP A 88 -3.35 -26.53 -10.94
N TYR A 89 -4.65 -26.75 -11.18
CA TYR A 89 -5.69 -25.74 -10.99
C TYR A 89 -5.82 -25.36 -9.52
N ASN A 90 -6.00 -26.35 -8.62
CA ASN A 90 -6.09 -26.04 -7.18
C ASN A 90 -4.77 -25.51 -6.64
N SER A 91 -3.62 -25.98 -7.15
CA SER A 91 -2.31 -25.44 -6.78
C SER A 91 -2.18 -23.95 -7.13
N LEU A 92 -2.73 -23.54 -8.28
CA LEU A 92 -2.76 -22.16 -8.74
C LEU A 92 -3.75 -21.30 -7.94
N VAL A 93 -4.92 -21.85 -7.58
CA VAL A 93 -5.87 -21.20 -6.66
C VAL A 93 -5.22 -20.98 -5.30
N ASP A 94 -4.56 -21.98 -4.73
CA ASP A 94 -3.85 -21.86 -3.45
C ASP A 94 -2.75 -20.80 -3.50
N LEU A 95 -2.01 -20.73 -4.61
CA LEU A 95 -1.02 -19.68 -4.83
C LEU A 95 -1.66 -18.28 -4.80
N GLY A 96 -2.76 -18.11 -5.54
CA GLY A 96 -3.50 -16.85 -5.59
C GLY A 96 -4.10 -16.45 -4.24
N LEU A 97 -4.63 -17.40 -3.46
CA LEU A 97 -5.15 -17.16 -2.11
C LEU A 97 -4.05 -16.75 -1.14
N ARG A 98 -2.86 -17.37 -1.21
CA ARG A 98 -1.70 -16.93 -0.42
C ARG A 98 -1.31 -15.51 -0.79
N TYR A 99 -1.17 -15.20 -2.08
CA TYR A 99 -0.86 -13.84 -2.53
C TYR A 99 -1.90 -12.83 -2.08
N ARG A 100 -3.19 -13.14 -2.22
CA ARG A 100 -4.28 -12.32 -1.70
C ARG A 100 -4.07 -11.92 -0.25
N ASN A 101 -3.73 -12.89 0.60
CA ASN A 101 -3.54 -12.63 2.03
C ASN A 101 -2.37 -11.66 2.27
N HIS A 102 -1.26 -11.84 1.57
CA HIS A 102 -0.11 -10.94 1.70
C HIS A 102 -0.40 -9.53 1.16
N LEU A 103 -1.04 -9.43 0.00
CA LEU A 103 -1.42 -8.15 -0.61
C LEU A 103 -2.45 -7.39 0.25
N LEU A 104 -3.43 -8.09 0.84
CA LEU A 104 -4.46 -7.48 1.69
C LEU A 104 -4.01 -7.27 3.14
N ARG A 105 -2.95 -7.92 3.63
CA ARG A 105 -2.36 -7.56 4.96
C ARG A 105 -1.85 -6.13 5.01
N VAL A 106 -1.50 -5.57 3.85
CA VAL A 106 -1.17 -4.15 3.68
C VAL A 106 -2.36 -3.24 4.09
N PHE A 107 -3.61 -3.71 3.93
CA PHE A 107 -4.85 -3.05 4.37
C PHE A 107 -5.03 -3.16 5.90
N ARG A 108 -4.95 -4.38 6.45
CA ARG A 108 -5.30 -4.67 7.87
C ARG A 108 -4.32 -4.15 8.91
N SER A 109 -3.05 -3.98 8.54
CA SER A 109 -1.99 -3.45 9.41
C SER A 109 -2.32 -2.09 10.04
N ASN A 110 -3.18 -1.32 9.39
CA ASN A 110 -3.56 0.02 9.82
C ASN A 110 -4.89 0.05 10.59
N GLU A 111 -5.70 -1.00 10.50
CA GLU A 111 -6.99 -1.13 11.20
C GLU A 111 -6.81 -1.48 12.68
N GLU A 112 -5.88 -2.37 13.02
CA GLU A 112 -5.48 -2.63 14.42
C GLU A 112 -4.88 -1.39 15.09
N ARG A 113 -4.30 -0.48 14.30
CA ARG A 113 -3.79 0.82 14.77
C ARG A 113 -4.88 1.90 14.85
N ARG A 114 -6.06 1.73 14.24
CA ARG A 114 -7.21 2.64 14.43
C ARG A 114 -7.78 2.52 15.86
N SER A 115 -7.62 1.36 16.49
CA SER A 115 -8.17 1.05 17.82
C SER A 115 -7.27 1.45 19.00
N THR A 116 -6.02 1.86 18.75
CA THR A 116 -5.24 2.51 19.80
C THR A 116 -5.41 4.02 19.67
N PRO A 117 -6.02 4.69 20.66
CA PRO A 117 -5.79 6.12 20.79
C PRO A 117 -4.29 6.26 20.92
N SER A 118 -3.66 6.93 19.94
CA SER A 118 -2.31 7.47 20.16
C SER A 118 -2.36 8.09 21.56
N PRO A 119 -1.43 7.74 22.47
CA PRO A 119 -1.41 8.35 23.79
C PRO A 119 -1.54 9.84 23.55
N ASN A 120 -2.45 10.48 24.27
CA ASN A 120 -2.43 11.92 24.38
C ASN A 120 -1.03 12.26 24.87
N GLU A 121 -0.11 12.58 23.95
CA GLU A 121 1.14 13.25 24.23
C GLU A 121 0.75 14.66 24.66
N SER A 122 0.24 14.73 25.89
CA SER A 122 0.13 15.94 26.67
C SER A 122 1.56 16.33 27.05
N CYS A 123 2.28 16.88 26.10
CA CYS A 123 3.42 17.71 26.40
C CYS A 123 2.89 19.13 26.50
N HIS A 124 2.82 19.66 27.73
CA HIS A 124 2.86 21.10 27.95
C HIS A 124 4.22 21.61 27.45
N GLU A 125 4.41 21.64 26.14
CA GLU A 125 5.57 22.22 25.49
C GLU A 125 5.38 23.73 25.45
N SER A 126 6.33 24.45 26.05
CA SER A 126 6.46 25.89 25.94
C SER A 126 6.30 26.31 24.47
N LYS A 127 5.56 27.39 24.20
CA LYS A 127 5.42 27.96 22.85
C LYS A 127 6.79 28.40 22.32
N LEU A 128 7.48 27.49 21.67
CA LEU A 128 8.71 27.74 20.93
C LEU A 128 8.36 28.36 19.57
N SER A 129 9.32 29.03 18.95
CA SER A 129 9.19 29.42 17.53
C SER A 129 9.23 28.17 16.65
N PHE A 130 8.73 28.28 15.41
CA PHE A 130 8.76 27.17 14.45
C PHE A 130 10.18 26.64 14.24
N GLU A 131 11.16 27.54 14.10
CA GLU A 131 12.57 27.18 13.94
C GLU A 131 13.12 26.45 15.18
N ALA A 132 12.77 26.90 16.39
CA ALA A 132 13.22 26.26 17.62
C ALA A 132 12.61 24.85 17.78
N THR A 133 11.35 24.64 17.41
CA THR A 133 10.74 23.31 17.38
C THR A 133 11.40 22.39 16.36
N GLN A 134 11.70 22.90 15.15
CA GLN A 134 12.43 22.11 14.16
C GLN A 134 13.80 21.67 14.68
N GLN A 135 14.56 22.57 15.31
CA GLN A 135 15.86 22.25 15.90
C GLN A 135 15.75 21.22 17.02
N GLN A 136 14.76 21.36 17.90
CA GLN A 136 14.51 20.38 18.97
C GLN A 136 14.25 18.98 18.39
N ILE A 137 13.38 18.86 17.38
CA ILE A 137 13.08 17.57 16.74
C ILE A 137 14.34 16.97 16.11
N VAL A 138 15.18 17.78 15.44
CA VAL A 138 16.45 17.29 14.88
C VAL A 138 17.37 16.73 15.98
N VAL A 139 17.53 17.45 17.09
CA VAL A 139 18.36 17.01 18.23
C VAL A 139 17.80 15.75 18.88
N GLU A 140 16.48 15.66 19.08
CA GLU A 140 15.81 14.46 19.59
C GLU A 140 15.99 13.27 18.65
N THR A 141 15.93 13.50 17.33
CA THR A 141 16.09 12.47 16.30
C THR A 141 17.50 11.89 16.33
N LYS A 142 18.51 12.75 16.39
CA LYS A 142 19.92 12.36 16.50
C LYS A 142 20.19 11.51 17.75
N ASN A 143 19.45 11.75 18.83
CA ASN A 143 19.56 11.02 20.08
C ASN A 143 18.61 9.81 20.18
N SER A 144 17.94 9.43 19.09
CA SER A 144 16.96 8.32 19.04
C SER A 144 15.80 8.46 20.04
N LYS A 145 15.42 9.69 20.39
CA LYS A 145 14.33 10.01 21.33
C LYS A 145 13.06 10.51 20.63
N CYS A 146 13.13 10.74 19.32
CA CYS A 146 12.02 11.31 18.56
C CYS A 146 11.18 10.22 17.89
N SER A 147 9.86 10.31 17.99
CA SER A 147 8.96 9.38 17.30
C SER A 147 9.05 9.55 15.78
N THR A 148 8.83 8.47 15.03
CA THR A 148 8.81 8.48 13.55
C THR A 148 7.82 9.50 13.00
N ARG A 149 6.70 9.71 13.71
CA ARG A 149 5.70 10.73 13.36
C ARG A 149 6.30 12.14 13.40
N LYS A 150 6.98 12.51 14.50
CA LYS A 150 7.62 13.84 14.62
C LYS A 150 8.70 14.02 13.56
N GLN A 151 9.47 12.97 13.30
CA GLN A 151 10.49 12.98 12.23
C GLN A 151 9.87 13.18 10.83
N ALA A 152 8.76 12.49 10.52
CA ALA A 152 8.07 12.61 9.24
C ALA A 152 7.43 13.99 9.06
N LEU A 153 6.83 14.54 10.12
CA LEU A 153 6.35 15.92 10.15
C LEU A 153 7.47 16.91 9.89
N LEU A 154 8.62 16.77 10.57
CA LEU A 154 9.78 17.62 10.31
C LEU A 154 10.21 17.52 8.85
N ARG A 155 10.41 16.29 8.33
CA ARG A 155 10.79 16.03 6.93
C ARG A 155 9.87 16.74 5.95
N ASP A 156 8.56 16.69 6.18
CA ASP A 156 7.56 17.19 5.25
C ASP A 156 7.17 18.66 5.53
N GLY A 157 7.87 19.33 6.46
CA GLY A 157 7.62 20.74 6.81
C GLY A 157 6.25 20.94 7.48
N PHE A 158 5.80 19.94 8.24
CA PHE A 158 4.50 19.85 8.89
C PHE A 158 3.33 19.94 7.90
N LYS A 159 3.48 19.38 6.70
CA LYS A 159 2.45 19.37 5.66
C LYS A 159 2.08 17.94 5.26
N CYS A 160 0.85 17.76 4.81
CA CYS A 160 0.47 16.61 4.02
C CYS A 160 1.28 16.59 2.73
N ALA A 161 1.90 15.45 2.42
CA ALA A 161 2.72 15.25 1.24
C ALA A 161 1.96 15.45 -0.08
N ILE A 162 0.64 15.20 -0.10
CA ILE A 162 -0.18 15.27 -1.32
C ILE A 162 -0.86 16.64 -1.47
N THR A 163 -1.56 17.13 -0.44
CA THR A 163 -2.35 18.38 -0.55
C THR A 163 -1.56 19.64 -0.18
N GLY A 164 -0.43 19.49 0.51
CA GLY A 164 0.31 20.61 1.09
C GLY A 164 -0.40 21.27 2.28
N PHE A 165 -1.51 20.70 2.77
CA PHE A 165 -2.21 21.22 3.95
C PHE A 165 -1.34 21.06 5.18
N TYR A 166 -1.28 22.11 6.00
CA TYR A 166 -0.48 22.09 7.22
C TYR A 166 -1.14 21.25 8.32
N ASP A 167 -0.30 20.64 9.16
CA ASP A 167 -0.76 19.94 10.35
C ASP A 167 -1.46 20.90 11.31
N LEU A 168 -2.66 20.51 11.76
CA LEU A 168 -3.52 21.33 12.60
C LEU A 168 -2.86 21.69 13.94
N ARG A 169 -2.06 20.79 14.53
CA ARG A 169 -1.38 21.06 15.80
C ARG A 169 -0.27 22.08 15.59
N ALA A 170 0.56 21.88 14.56
CA ALA A 170 1.59 22.86 14.18
C ALA A 170 0.98 24.25 13.90
N CYS A 171 -0.20 24.33 13.27
CA CYS A 171 -0.89 25.61 13.05
C CYS A 171 -1.32 26.31 14.35
N ARG A 172 -1.68 25.56 15.39
CA ARG A 172 -2.03 26.14 16.70
C ARG A 172 -0.79 26.71 17.39
N ASP A 173 0.34 26.05 17.23
CA ASP A 173 1.59 26.40 17.91
C ASP A 173 2.33 27.55 17.20
N PHE A 174 2.27 27.62 15.86
CA PHE A 174 3.04 28.58 15.05
C PHE A 174 2.16 29.52 14.19
N ARG A 175 0.96 29.85 14.69
CA ARG A 175 -0.14 30.52 13.96
C ARG A 175 0.27 31.76 13.13
N ALA A 176 1.21 32.57 13.60
CA ALA A 176 1.61 33.80 12.90
C ALA A 176 2.42 33.54 11.61
N GLU A 177 3.21 32.47 11.56
CA GLU A 177 4.12 32.17 10.44
C GLU A 177 3.43 31.35 9.33
N ILE A 178 2.45 30.52 9.70
CA ILE A 178 1.81 29.55 8.79
C ILE A 178 0.54 30.13 8.13
N VAL A 179 -0.29 30.89 8.86
CA VAL A 179 -1.67 31.22 8.47
C VAL A 179 -1.77 32.14 7.25
N SER A 180 -0.74 32.93 6.92
CA SER A 180 -0.79 33.85 5.77
C SER A 180 -0.56 33.20 4.41
N LYS A 181 -0.05 31.95 4.36
CA LYS A 181 0.40 31.28 3.12
C LYS A 181 -0.14 29.85 2.94
N ALA A 182 -0.82 29.30 3.93
CA ALA A 182 -1.26 27.92 3.90
C ALA A 182 -2.46 27.70 2.95
N PRO A 183 -2.43 26.70 2.05
CA PRO A 183 -3.58 26.34 1.22
C PRO A 183 -4.75 25.73 2.02
N GLY A 184 -4.47 25.27 3.23
CA GLY A 184 -5.42 24.66 4.16
C GLY A 184 -4.70 24.06 5.36
N TYR A 185 -5.47 23.57 6.32
CA TYR A 185 -4.99 22.89 7.52
C TYR A 185 -5.84 21.66 7.83
N SER A 186 -5.22 20.65 8.42
CA SER A 186 -5.87 19.37 8.71
C SER A 186 -5.10 18.56 9.73
N ASP A 187 -5.75 17.60 10.39
CA ASP A 187 -5.03 16.60 11.17
C ASP A 187 -4.24 15.69 10.23
N THR A 188 -2.91 15.65 10.39
CA THR A 188 -2.07 14.75 9.59
C THR A 188 -1.70 13.50 10.37
N LYS A 189 -1.29 12.45 9.65
CA LYS A 189 -0.89 11.15 10.16
C LYS A 189 0.39 10.70 9.45
N ALA A 190 1.23 9.99 10.19
CA ALA A 190 2.33 9.21 9.63
C ALA A 190 1.73 7.89 9.12
N ALA A 191 1.39 7.85 7.83
CA ALA A 191 0.85 6.67 7.18
C ALA A 191 1.99 5.72 6.83
N HIS A 192 1.94 4.50 7.35
CA HIS A 192 2.92 3.48 7.03
C HIS A 192 2.61 2.88 5.65
N LEU A 193 3.64 2.65 4.83
CA LEU A 193 3.48 1.94 3.56
C LEU A 193 3.17 0.46 3.79
N PHE A 194 3.74 -0.13 4.85
CA PHE A 194 3.53 -1.52 5.24
C PHE A 194 3.74 -1.75 6.74
N SER A 195 3.19 -2.84 7.28
CA SER A 195 3.69 -3.44 8.53
C SER A 195 4.94 -4.29 8.29
N GLU A 196 5.68 -4.57 9.38
CA GLU A 196 6.86 -5.45 9.38
C GLU A 196 6.62 -6.77 8.68
N ALA A 197 5.60 -7.50 9.14
CA ALA A 197 5.26 -8.82 8.63
C ALA A 197 4.88 -8.77 7.15
N SER A 198 4.23 -7.69 6.69
CA SER A 198 3.78 -7.58 5.30
C SER A 198 4.93 -7.28 4.34
N VAL A 199 5.89 -6.42 4.71
CA VAL A 199 7.04 -6.10 3.84
C VAL A 199 7.83 -7.35 3.50
N LEU A 200 8.20 -8.13 4.51
CA LEU A 200 9.09 -9.29 4.33
C LEU A 200 8.46 -10.34 3.40
N SER A 201 7.18 -10.66 3.62
CA SER A 201 6.47 -11.61 2.75
C SER A 201 6.34 -11.09 1.31
N LEU A 202 6.08 -9.79 1.11
CA LEU A 202 5.94 -9.24 -0.24
C LEU A 202 7.28 -9.19 -0.99
N LEU A 203 8.37 -8.86 -0.30
CA LEU A 203 9.71 -8.93 -0.89
C LEU A 203 10.08 -10.36 -1.28
N GLU A 204 9.67 -11.36 -0.51
CA GLU A 204 9.83 -12.77 -0.87
C GLU A 204 8.99 -13.16 -2.09
N ILE A 205 7.72 -12.73 -2.13
CA ILE A 205 6.82 -13.00 -3.25
C ILE A 205 7.41 -12.45 -4.55
N PHE A 206 7.94 -11.23 -4.50
CA PHE A 206 8.52 -10.54 -5.65
C PHE A 206 10.00 -10.85 -5.88
N GLY A 207 10.61 -11.80 -5.15
CA GLY A 207 12.01 -12.16 -5.34
C GLY A 207 13.00 -11.01 -5.11
N LEU A 208 12.63 -10.03 -4.29
CA LEU A 208 13.41 -8.81 -3.99
C LEU A 208 14.30 -8.98 -2.75
N GLN A 209 14.60 -10.21 -2.36
CA GLN A 209 15.49 -10.54 -1.24
C GLN A 209 16.95 -10.56 -1.70
N ASP A 210 17.48 -9.41 -2.10
CA ASP A 210 18.91 -9.28 -2.41
C ASP A 210 19.71 -9.03 -1.12
N PRO A 211 20.69 -9.88 -0.76
CA PRO A 211 21.56 -9.65 0.39
C PRO A 211 22.41 -8.37 0.31
N GLY A 212 22.55 -7.77 -0.89
CA GLY A 212 23.29 -6.52 -1.11
C GLY A 212 22.45 -5.24 -1.02
N GLN A 213 21.12 -5.34 -1.09
CA GLN A 213 20.22 -4.20 -0.93
C GLN A 213 19.71 -4.16 0.50
N SER A 214 19.96 -3.04 1.18
CA SER A 214 19.63 -2.75 2.57
C SER A 214 18.12 -2.70 2.88
N LEU A 215 17.27 -3.42 2.15
CA LEU A 215 15.83 -3.52 2.45
C LEU A 215 15.60 -4.19 3.81
N HIS A 216 16.49 -5.09 4.23
CA HIS A 216 16.48 -5.72 5.55
C HIS A 216 16.88 -4.79 6.70
N THR A 217 17.49 -3.62 6.44
CA THR A 217 17.95 -2.68 7.48
C THR A 217 17.11 -1.41 7.60
N HIS A 218 16.09 -1.23 6.76
CA HIS A 218 15.10 -0.19 6.96
C HIS A 218 14.19 -0.62 8.11
N SER A 219 14.43 -0.03 9.28
CA SER A 219 13.50 -0.09 10.41
C SER A 219 12.08 0.01 9.88
N VAL A 220 11.21 -0.92 10.25
CA VAL A 220 9.78 -0.89 9.94
C VAL A 220 9.14 0.41 10.41
N ASN A 221 9.75 1.02 11.43
CA ASN A 221 9.42 2.32 12.00
C ASN A 221 10.33 3.44 11.46
N GLY A 222 11.04 3.21 10.36
CA GLY A 222 11.91 4.16 9.69
C GLY A 222 11.12 5.12 8.81
N LEU A 223 11.70 6.30 8.56
CA LEU A 223 11.10 7.33 7.71
C LEU A 223 10.82 6.86 6.28
N GLN A 224 11.60 5.90 5.80
CA GLN A 224 11.48 5.28 4.49
C GLN A 224 10.15 4.51 4.30
N ASN A 225 9.55 4.04 5.39
CA ASN A 225 8.28 3.31 5.37
C ASN A 225 7.09 4.22 5.75
N VAL A 226 7.27 5.56 5.80
CA VAL A 226 6.25 6.49 6.28
C VAL A 226 6.07 7.70 5.37
N ILE A 227 4.83 7.99 4.99
CA ILE A 227 4.40 9.20 4.29
C ILE A 227 3.45 10.03 5.17
N THR A 228 3.60 11.36 5.19
CA THR A 228 2.69 12.23 5.96
C THR A 228 1.44 12.53 5.13
N LEU A 229 0.29 12.05 5.57
CA LEU A 229 -1.00 12.23 4.89
C LEU A 229 -1.99 12.95 5.78
N GLU A 230 -2.88 13.73 5.18
CA GLU A 230 -4.08 14.22 5.86
C GLU A 230 -4.98 13.04 6.24
N SER A 231 -5.70 13.14 7.36
CA SER A 231 -6.41 11.99 7.97
C SER A 231 -7.42 11.32 7.04
N ARG A 232 -8.14 12.05 6.18
CA ARG A 232 -9.06 11.45 5.21
C ARG A 232 -8.31 10.80 4.05
N LEU A 233 -7.23 11.41 3.56
CA LEU A 233 -6.36 10.75 2.57
C LEU A 233 -5.67 9.51 3.12
N GLN A 234 -5.28 9.51 4.39
CA GLN A 234 -4.70 8.34 5.03
C GLN A 234 -5.71 7.19 5.10
N MET A 235 -6.98 7.48 5.43
CA MET A 235 -8.05 6.47 5.40
C MET A 235 -8.22 5.88 3.99
N ARG A 236 -8.30 6.72 2.96
CA ARG A 236 -8.38 6.27 1.55
C ARG A 236 -7.14 5.47 1.12
N PHE A 237 -5.97 5.88 1.58
CA PHE A 237 -4.70 5.21 1.30
C PHE A 237 -4.68 3.80 1.90
N ASP A 238 -5.14 3.66 3.14
CA ASP A 238 -5.27 2.37 3.82
C ASP A 238 -6.29 1.47 3.13
N ASN A 239 -7.40 2.06 2.68
CA ASN A 239 -8.52 1.35 2.07
C ASN A 239 -8.30 1.00 0.58
N PHE A 240 -7.11 1.25 0.02
CA PHE A 240 -6.79 1.02 -1.41
C PHE A 240 -7.61 1.88 -2.39
N GLU A 241 -8.24 2.94 -1.89
CA GLU A 241 -9.01 3.90 -2.66
C GLU A 241 -8.13 5.03 -3.21
N LEU A 242 -6.93 5.22 -2.64
CA LEU A 242 -5.90 6.17 -3.07
C LEU A 242 -4.52 5.50 -3.06
N TRP A 243 -3.74 5.65 -4.13
CA TRP A 243 -2.35 5.18 -4.19
C TRP A 243 -1.47 6.09 -5.04
N LEU A 244 -0.16 5.84 -4.98
CA LEU A 244 0.86 6.64 -5.64
C LEU A 244 1.65 5.76 -6.59
N GLU A 245 1.50 5.98 -7.90
CA GLU A 245 2.21 5.23 -8.94
C GLU A 245 3.52 5.93 -9.32
N PRO A 246 4.68 5.25 -9.25
CA PRO A 246 5.95 5.85 -9.67
C PRO A 246 5.91 6.36 -11.11
N VAL A 247 6.60 7.48 -11.35
CA VAL A 247 6.80 8.02 -12.70
C VAL A 247 8.20 7.61 -13.18
N GLY A 248 8.25 6.83 -14.26
CA GLY A 248 9.50 6.34 -14.85
C GLY A 248 10.52 7.47 -15.09
N GLY A 249 11.75 7.25 -14.65
CA GLY A 249 12.86 8.20 -14.77
C GLY A 249 12.76 9.46 -13.89
N GLN A 250 11.77 9.57 -12.99
CA GLN A 250 11.61 10.72 -12.09
C GLN A 250 11.61 10.27 -10.62
N GLU A 251 12.75 10.45 -9.96
CA GLU A 251 12.92 10.10 -8.55
C GLU A 251 11.86 10.76 -7.65
N HIS A 252 11.33 9.98 -6.71
CA HIS A 252 10.33 10.39 -5.72
C HIS A 252 9.12 11.13 -6.31
N THR A 253 8.79 10.90 -7.58
CA THR A 253 7.67 11.52 -8.29
C THR A 253 6.63 10.47 -8.63
N TYR A 254 5.37 10.78 -8.31
CA TYR A 254 4.27 9.82 -8.36
C TYR A 254 3.02 10.44 -8.97
N ASN A 255 2.33 9.68 -9.83
CA ASN A 255 0.95 9.98 -10.19
C ASN A 255 0.05 9.66 -9.00
N VAL A 256 -0.89 10.56 -8.69
CA VAL A 256 -1.87 10.34 -7.63
C VAL A 256 -3.08 9.65 -8.24
N CYS A 257 -3.24 8.37 -7.92
CA CYS A 257 -4.29 7.52 -8.45
C CYS A 257 -5.37 7.28 -7.39
N LYS A 258 -6.61 7.07 -7.84
CA LYS A 258 -7.77 6.85 -6.99
C LYS A 258 -8.82 5.99 -7.69
N THR A 259 -9.72 5.38 -6.93
CA THR A 259 -10.87 4.63 -7.48
C THR A 259 -11.93 5.56 -8.08
N GLU A 260 -12.70 5.08 -9.05
CA GLU A 260 -13.71 5.88 -9.76
C GLU A 260 -14.86 6.35 -8.86
N ILE A 261 -15.15 5.62 -7.78
CA ILE A 261 -16.16 5.97 -6.77
C ILE A 261 -15.86 7.35 -6.14
N ASP A 262 -14.58 7.79 -6.15
CA ASP A 262 -14.11 9.09 -5.67
C ASP A 262 -14.07 10.20 -6.76
N ASN A 263 -14.71 10.00 -7.93
CA ASN A 263 -14.83 11.06 -8.95
C ASN A 263 -15.88 12.12 -8.62
N VAL A 264 -16.75 11.88 -7.63
CA VAL A 264 -17.81 12.83 -7.25
C VAL A 264 -17.55 13.38 -5.84
N SER A 265 -16.78 14.47 -5.74
CA SER A 265 -16.95 15.51 -4.71
C SER A 265 -16.61 15.23 -3.22
N ILE A 266 -16.08 14.08 -2.80
CA ILE A 266 -16.04 13.73 -1.35
C ILE A 266 -15.06 14.57 -0.48
N LEU A 267 -14.09 15.30 -1.03
CA LEU A 267 -13.11 16.01 -0.16
C LEU A 267 -13.16 17.53 -0.20
N GLY A 268 -13.69 18.16 -1.26
CA GLY A 268 -13.53 19.60 -1.48
C GLY A 268 -12.06 20.07 -1.45
N MET A 269 -11.11 19.13 -1.48
CA MET A 269 -9.67 19.38 -1.40
C MET A 269 -9.06 19.29 -2.80
N PRO A 270 -8.14 20.20 -3.15
CA PRO A 270 -7.37 20.08 -4.38
C PRO A 270 -6.39 18.91 -4.24
N ILE A 271 -6.68 17.79 -4.92
CA ILE A 271 -5.72 16.67 -5.06
C ILE A 271 -4.98 16.88 -6.38
N PRO A 272 -3.66 17.12 -6.36
CA PRO A 272 -2.91 17.25 -7.60
C PRO A 272 -2.83 15.88 -8.31
N PRO A 273 -2.83 15.84 -9.65
CA PRO A 273 -2.70 14.58 -10.39
C PRO A 273 -1.31 13.94 -10.25
N ARG A 274 -0.31 14.71 -9.80
CA ARG A 274 1.07 14.28 -9.62
C ARG A 274 1.72 15.01 -8.46
N VAL A 275 2.58 14.31 -7.73
CA VAL A 275 3.33 14.82 -6.58
C VAL A 275 4.80 14.44 -6.68
N THR A 276 5.70 15.32 -6.25
CA THR A 276 7.12 15.01 -6.03
C THR A 276 7.44 15.18 -4.56
N LEU A 277 7.85 14.09 -3.89
CA LEU A 277 8.21 14.11 -2.48
C LEU A 277 9.61 14.73 -2.31
N ARG A 278 9.74 15.63 -1.34
CA ARG A 278 10.99 16.34 -1.04
C ARG A 278 11.09 16.58 0.45
N VAL A 279 12.31 16.57 0.98
CA VAL A 279 12.55 17.10 2.32
C VAL A 279 12.31 18.60 2.28
N ASP A 280 11.53 19.11 3.23
CA ASP A 280 11.26 20.54 3.34
C ASP A 280 12.57 21.32 3.47
N PRO A 281 12.76 22.42 2.72
CA PRO A 281 14.03 23.14 2.73
C PRO A 281 14.49 23.59 4.11
N SER A 282 13.59 24.02 5.01
CA SER A 282 14.00 24.47 6.34
C SER A 282 14.40 23.29 7.22
N ALA A 283 13.70 22.16 7.09
CA ALA A 283 14.06 20.92 7.75
C ALA A 283 15.40 20.37 7.25
N ALA A 284 15.67 20.43 5.93
CA ALA A 284 16.94 19.99 5.34
C ALA A 284 18.12 20.81 5.86
N VAL A 285 17.98 22.14 5.98
CA VAL A 285 19.00 23.00 6.57
C VAL A 285 19.28 22.63 8.03
N ASN A 286 18.22 22.47 8.83
CA ASN A 286 18.37 22.16 10.26
C ASN A 286 18.96 20.75 10.48
N ALA A 287 18.51 19.76 9.73
CA ALA A 287 19.05 18.40 9.78
C ALA A 287 20.53 18.37 9.37
N LYS A 288 20.90 19.07 8.30
CA LYS A 288 22.30 19.15 7.83
C LYS A 288 23.23 19.78 8.86
N LYS A 289 22.80 20.84 9.57
CA LYS A 289 23.59 21.47 10.64
C LYS A 289 23.98 20.47 11.74
N GLU A 290 23.10 19.51 12.01
CA GLU A 290 23.31 18.48 13.02
C GLU A 290 23.92 17.18 12.50
N GLY A 291 24.25 17.10 11.21
CA GLY A 291 24.77 15.89 10.57
C GLY A 291 23.72 14.79 10.37
N LEU A 292 22.44 15.16 10.34
CA LEU A 292 21.31 14.25 10.16
C LEU A 292 20.81 14.29 8.71
N ALA A 293 20.47 13.11 8.16
CA ALA A 293 19.77 12.99 6.88
C ALA A 293 18.33 12.50 7.13
N LEU A 294 17.34 13.27 6.69
CA LEU A 294 15.94 12.90 6.76
C LEU A 294 15.56 12.13 5.49
N ALA A 295 15.33 10.82 5.62
CA ALA A 295 15.03 9.97 4.47
C ALA A 295 13.60 10.20 3.95
N LEU A 296 13.46 10.23 2.63
CA LEU A 296 12.15 10.17 1.95
C LEU A 296 11.60 8.74 1.99
N PRO A 297 10.29 8.56 1.72
CA PRO A 297 9.72 7.24 1.52
C PRO A 297 10.48 6.47 0.42
N ASP A 298 10.76 5.20 0.68
CA ASP A 298 11.53 4.33 -0.21
C ASP A 298 10.77 4.13 -1.53
N PRO A 299 11.33 4.49 -2.69
CA PRO A 299 10.69 4.32 -3.98
C PRO A 299 10.29 2.87 -4.30
N LEU A 300 11.04 1.87 -3.83
CA LEU A 300 10.71 0.47 -4.03
C LEU A 300 9.49 0.08 -3.20
N LEU A 301 9.42 0.49 -1.93
CA LEU A 301 8.22 0.26 -1.11
C LEU A 301 6.99 0.95 -1.71
N MET A 302 7.16 2.15 -2.25
CA MET A 302 6.09 2.86 -2.98
C MET A 302 5.61 2.06 -4.20
N ALA A 303 6.55 1.53 -5.01
CA ALA A 303 6.24 0.71 -6.17
C ALA A 303 5.52 -0.61 -5.79
N VAL A 304 6.04 -1.33 -4.79
CA VAL A 304 5.41 -2.55 -4.26
C VAL A 304 3.99 -2.26 -3.80
N ARG A 305 3.77 -1.14 -3.08
CA ARG A 305 2.42 -0.78 -2.62
C ARG A 305 1.50 -0.47 -3.79
N ALA A 306 1.97 0.26 -4.80
CA ALA A 306 1.21 0.56 -6.00
C ALA A 306 0.77 -0.72 -6.74
N VAL A 307 1.66 -1.70 -6.87
CA VAL A 307 1.31 -3.02 -7.43
C VAL A 307 0.24 -3.71 -6.59
N CYS A 308 0.40 -3.73 -5.26
CA CYS A 308 -0.58 -4.36 -4.36
C CYS A 308 -1.98 -3.76 -4.54
N VAL A 309 -2.08 -2.43 -4.49
CA VAL A 309 -3.36 -1.73 -4.65
C VAL A 309 -3.98 -1.99 -6.01
N ARG A 310 -3.20 -1.88 -7.10
CA ARG A 310 -3.69 -2.14 -8.46
C ARG A 310 -4.21 -3.56 -8.62
N VAL A 311 -3.44 -4.55 -8.18
CA VAL A 311 -3.82 -5.96 -8.30
C VAL A 311 -5.08 -6.23 -7.49
N CYS A 312 -5.16 -5.78 -6.24
CA CYS A 312 -6.34 -6.00 -5.41
C CYS A 312 -7.60 -5.38 -6.02
N ASN A 313 -7.51 -4.16 -6.55
CA ASN A 313 -8.65 -3.50 -7.19
C ASN A 313 -9.03 -4.16 -8.52
N LEU A 314 -8.07 -4.45 -9.41
CA LEU A 314 -8.36 -5.08 -10.71
C LEU A 314 -8.95 -6.48 -10.53
N SER A 315 -8.39 -7.26 -9.61
CA SER A 315 -8.84 -8.62 -9.31
C SER A 315 -10.15 -8.68 -8.53
N GLY A 316 -10.71 -7.56 -8.05
CA GLY A 316 -11.90 -7.55 -7.21
C GLY A 316 -11.67 -8.02 -5.77
N ALA A 317 -10.42 -8.17 -5.35
CA ALA A 317 -10.06 -8.67 -4.02
C ALA A 317 -10.43 -7.67 -2.91
N THR A 318 -10.38 -6.37 -3.19
CA THR A 318 -10.79 -5.32 -2.26
C THR A 318 -12.30 -5.43 -1.97
N GLU A 319 -13.14 -5.41 -3.00
CA GLU A 319 -14.60 -5.52 -2.85
C GLU A 319 -15.03 -6.86 -2.25
N HIS A 320 -14.31 -7.93 -2.59
CA HIS A 320 -14.54 -9.24 -2.00
C HIS A 320 -14.23 -9.28 -0.50
N MET A 321 -13.15 -8.62 -0.06
CA MET A 321 -12.80 -8.51 1.35
C MET A 321 -13.83 -7.68 2.13
N GLU A 322 -14.23 -6.54 1.58
CA GLU A 322 -15.29 -5.69 2.17
C GLU A 322 -16.57 -6.50 2.38
N LYS A 323 -17.04 -7.21 1.35
CA LYS A 323 -18.23 -8.07 1.45
C LYS A 323 -18.11 -9.12 2.56
N ILE A 324 -16.95 -9.76 2.72
CA ILE A 324 -16.75 -10.74 3.80
C ILE A 324 -16.80 -10.05 5.18
N MET A 325 -16.24 -8.85 5.30
CA MET A 325 -16.26 -8.10 6.56
C MET A 325 -17.67 -7.62 6.91
N ASP A 326 -18.42 -7.09 5.95
CA ASP A 326 -19.82 -6.69 6.13
C ASP A 326 -20.69 -7.88 6.56
N ASP A 327 -20.56 -9.01 5.86
CA ASP A 327 -21.28 -10.25 6.22
C ASP A 327 -20.93 -10.76 7.64
N LEU A 328 -19.73 -10.47 8.15
CA LEU A 328 -19.34 -10.79 9.52
C LEU A 328 -19.96 -9.84 10.54
N GLU A 329 -20.07 -8.56 10.22
CA GLU A 329 -20.67 -7.56 11.12
C GLU A 329 -22.18 -7.77 11.25
N ASP A 330 -22.85 -8.17 10.16
CA ASP A 330 -24.29 -8.45 10.13
C ASP A 330 -24.65 -9.84 10.71
N SER A 331 -23.64 -10.69 11.00
CA SER A 331 -23.80 -12.11 11.38
C SER A 331 -24.37 -12.42 12.76
N THR A 332 -25.17 -11.53 13.37
CA THR A 332 -25.78 -11.78 14.69
C THR A 332 -26.73 -12.99 14.72
N VAL A 333 -27.18 -13.50 13.58
CA VAL A 333 -27.95 -14.75 13.44
C VAL A 333 -27.56 -15.46 12.14
N ILE A 334 -26.66 -16.44 12.18
CA ILE A 334 -26.32 -17.26 11.01
C ILE A 334 -26.64 -18.74 11.27
N SER A 335 -27.37 -19.36 10.33
CA SER A 335 -27.61 -20.81 10.27
C SER A 335 -26.35 -21.59 9.88
N ASP A 336 -26.18 -22.82 10.39
CA ASP A 336 -24.96 -23.64 10.33
C ASP A 336 -24.19 -23.65 8.99
N ASP A 337 -24.88 -23.74 7.84
CA ASP A 337 -24.25 -23.83 6.51
C ASP A 337 -23.58 -22.52 6.05
N GLN A 338 -24.18 -21.37 6.37
CA GLN A 338 -23.63 -20.05 6.04
C GLN A 338 -22.44 -19.70 6.96
N GLY A 339 -22.45 -20.22 8.19
CA GLY A 339 -21.36 -20.07 9.15
C GLY A 339 -20.09 -20.79 8.70
N ALA A 340 -20.22 -22.00 8.14
CA ALA A 340 -19.09 -22.78 7.64
C ALA A 340 -18.37 -22.11 6.46
N ALA A 341 -19.12 -21.60 5.47
CA ALA A 341 -18.55 -20.88 4.33
C ALA A 341 -17.85 -19.57 4.78
N LEU A 342 -18.46 -18.83 5.71
CA LEU A 342 -17.88 -17.60 6.24
C LEU A 342 -16.62 -17.86 7.07
N LEU A 343 -16.63 -18.89 7.91
CA LEU A 343 -15.45 -19.33 8.67
C LEU A 343 -14.34 -19.83 7.75
N GLY A 344 -14.67 -20.58 6.69
CA GLY A 344 -13.71 -21.06 5.69
C GLY A 344 -13.00 -19.90 4.98
N SER A 345 -13.76 -18.95 4.42
CA SER A 345 -13.17 -17.77 3.78
C SER A 345 -12.42 -16.89 4.79
N ARG A 346 -12.90 -16.77 6.04
CA ARG A 346 -12.19 -16.04 7.10
C ARG A 346 -10.86 -16.70 7.47
N LEU A 347 -10.84 -18.00 7.75
CA LEU A 347 -9.61 -18.75 8.04
C LEU A 347 -8.63 -18.64 6.88
N SER A 348 -9.12 -18.70 5.64
CA SER A 348 -8.28 -18.49 4.46
C SER A 348 -7.67 -17.09 4.38
N MET A 349 -8.20 -16.07 5.08
CA MET A 349 -7.61 -14.74 5.18
C MET A 349 -6.59 -14.59 6.33
N TYR A 350 -6.63 -15.48 7.33
CA TYR A 350 -5.75 -15.42 8.51
C TYR A 350 -4.64 -16.49 8.50
N MET A 351 -4.83 -17.60 7.79
CA MET A 351 -3.83 -18.67 7.66
C MET A 351 -2.86 -18.38 6.52
N THR A 352 -1.69 -17.88 6.91
CA THR A 352 -0.30 -18.14 6.43
C THR A 352 0.56 -16.96 6.83
#